data_AF-A0A519SK02-F1
#
_entry.id   AF-A0A519SK02-F1
#
_cell.length_a   1.000
_cell.length_b   1.000
_cell.length_c   1.000
_cell.angle_alpha   90.00
_cell.angle_beta   90.00
_cell.angle_gamma   90.00
#
_symmetry.space_group_name_H-M   'P 1'
#
loop_
_entity.id
_entity.type
_entity.pdbx_description
1 polymer ?
#
loop_
_entity_poly.entity_id
_entity_poly.type
_entity_poly.pdbx_seq_one_letter_code
_entity_poly.pdbx_strand_id
1 'polypeptide(L)'
;MHRLVHIVGDMHQPMHTGRAEDKGGNDIKLTYRGKDTNLHSLWDSGLIDYLGLTYTEMGQQYQSVPTALAKTWQQAQDPAEWLFESYTAATQLYAEAAQNPNPDYRYYPAHADLMKQRIQQAGIRLAAVLNEAFK
;
A
#
# COMPACT_ATOMS: atom_id res chain seq x y z
N MET A 1 -7.21 -0.53 -20.40
CA MET A 1 -7.55 0.29 -19.22
C MET A 1 -7.41 -0.51 -17.91
N HIS A 2 -8.08 -1.67 -17.75
CA HIS A 2 -8.01 -2.51 -16.54
C HIS A 2 -6.58 -2.83 -16.03
N ARG A 3 -5.66 -3.22 -16.92
CA ARG A 3 -4.27 -3.57 -16.54
C ARG A 3 -3.48 -2.40 -15.97
N LEU A 4 -3.71 -1.17 -16.46
CA LEU A 4 -3.00 0.01 -15.98
C LEU A 4 -3.42 0.35 -14.55
N VAL A 5 -4.72 0.28 -14.26
CA VAL A 5 -5.26 0.52 -12.92
C VAL A 5 -4.62 -0.44 -11.91
N HIS A 6 -4.55 -1.73 -12.24
CA HIS A 6 -3.89 -2.72 -11.38
C HIS A 6 -2.41 -2.45 -11.19
N ILE A 7 -1.65 -2.22 -12.26
CA ILE A 7 -0.20 -2.00 -12.17
C ILE A 7 0.10 -0.77 -11.30
N VAL A 8 -0.62 0.33 -11.47
CA VAL A 8 -0.40 1.53 -10.64
C VAL A 8 -0.77 1.25 -9.17
N GLY A 9 -1.84 0.48 -8.91
CA GLY A 9 -2.17 0.03 -7.55
C GLY A 9 -1.05 -0.80 -6.92
N ASP A 10 -0.59 -1.84 -7.62
CA ASP A 10 0.45 -2.76 -7.16
C ASP A 10 1.78 -2.03 -6.89
N MET A 11 2.15 -1.06 -7.73
CA MET A 11 3.33 -0.24 -7.51
C MET A 11 3.32 0.52 -6.18
N HIS A 12 2.14 0.79 -5.63
CA HIS A 12 1.97 1.48 -4.35
C HIS A 12 1.81 0.52 -3.17
N GLN A 13 1.63 -0.78 -3.42
CA GLN A 13 1.58 -1.81 -2.41
C GLN A 13 3.03 -2.12 -1.95
N PRO A 14 3.42 -1.85 -0.69
CA PRO A 14 4.81 -1.99 -0.25
C PRO A 14 5.42 -3.37 -0.52
N MET A 15 4.69 -4.43 -0.18
CA MET A 15 5.12 -5.82 -0.32
C MET A 15 5.21 -6.31 -1.79
N HIS A 16 4.67 -5.57 -2.76
CA HIS A 16 4.92 -5.82 -4.19
C HIS A 16 6.31 -5.34 -4.65
N THR A 17 7.02 -4.59 -3.80
CA THR A 17 8.44 -4.22 -3.98
C THR A 17 9.36 -4.93 -3.00
N GLY A 18 8.85 -6.02 -2.40
CA GLY A 18 9.60 -6.83 -1.45
C GLY A 18 10.70 -7.67 -2.11
N ARG A 19 11.39 -8.42 -1.26
CA ARG A 19 12.56 -9.23 -1.59
C ARG A 19 12.18 -10.47 -2.40
N ALA A 20 13.05 -10.89 -3.32
CA ALA A 20 12.78 -12.05 -4.16
C ALA A 20 12.87 -13.36 -3.36
N GLU A 21 13.81 -13.44 -2.43
CA GLU A 21 14.10 -14.61 -1.60
C GLU A 21 12.95 -15.03 -0.68
N ASP A 22 12.05 -14.11 -0.34
CA ASP A 22 10.84 -14.38 0.46
C ASP A 22 9.54 -14.18 -0.32
N LYS A 23 9.66 -14.05 -1.65
CA LYS A 23 8.56 -13.80 -2.59
C LYS A 23 7.71 -12.59 -2.17
N GLY A 24 8.35 -11.48 -1.81
CA GLY A 24 7.69 -10.26 -1.37
C GLY A 24 6.97 -10.40 -0.02
N GLY A 25 7.53 -11.19 0.90
CA GLY A 25 7.00 -11.43 2.24
C GLY A 25 6.01 -12.57 2.37
N ASN A 26 5.75 -13.34 1.30
CA ASN A 26 4.86 -14.51 1.34
C ASN A 26 5.42 -15.64 2.21
N ASP A 27 6.74 -15.76 2.28
CA ASP A 27 7.43 -16.76 3.09
C ASP A 27 7.65 -16.30 4.55
N ILE A 28 7.37 -15.04 4.89
CA ILE A 28 7.42 -14.51 6.26
C ILE A 28 6.09 -14.75 6.96
N LYS A 29 6.02 -15.82 7.76
CA LYS A 29 4.82 -16.20 8.50
C LYS A 29 4.58 -15.28 9.70
N LEU A 30 3.33 -14.87 9.86
CA LEU A 30 2.87 -14.03 10.96
C LEU A 30 1.59 -14.62 11.56
N THR A 31 1.31 -14.30 12.82
CA THR A 31 -0.03 -14.46 13.39
C THR A 31 -0.61 -13.09 13.64
N TYR A 32 -1.77 -12.79 13.06
CA TYR A 32 -2.46 -11.53 13.29
C TYR A 32 -3.87 -11.80 13.80
N ARG A 33 -4.21 -11.25 14.98
CA ARG A 33 -5.53 -11.43 15.63
C ARG A 33 -5.95 -12.90 15.77
N GLY A 34 -4.99 -13.77 16.09
CA GLY A 34 -5.22 -15.21 16.28
C GLY A 34 -5.45 -16.00 14.99
N LYS A 35 -5.16 -15.39 13.82
CA LYS A 35 -5.19 -16.07 12.52
C LYS A 35 -3.80 -16.11 11.91
N ASP A 36 -3.42 -17.28 11.41
CA ASP A 36 -2.19 -17.45 10.64
C ASP A 36 -2.29 -16.68 9.32
N THR A 37 -1.22 -15.97 8.99
CA THR A 37 -1.08 -15.21 7.74
C THR A 37 0.40 -15.13 7.36
N ASN A 38 0.73 -14.29 6.40
CA ASN A 38 2.10 -13.90 6.07
C ASN A 38 2.17 -12.38 5.87
N LEU A 39 3.38 -11.82 5.89
CA LEU A 39 3.59 -10.38 5.78
C LEU A 39 2.97 -9.79 4.51
N HIS A 40 3.10 -10.49 3.38
CA HIS A 40 2.51 -10.07 2.12
C HIS A 40 0.98 -9.98 2.21
N SER A 41 0.31 -11.08 2.55
CA SER A 41 -1.16 -11.14 2.63
C SER A 41 -1.75 -10.22 3.69
N LEU A 42 -1.03 -9.98 4.80
CA LEU A 42 -1.46 -9.02 5.81
C LEU A 42 -1.56 -7.61 5.22
N TRP A 43 -0.57 -7.19 4.43
CA TRP A 43 -0.56 -5.87 3.79
C TRP A 43 -1.46 -5.78 2.55
N ASP A 44 -1.62 -6.89 1.84
CA ASP A 44 -2.41 -6.93 0.60
C ASP A 44 -3.92 -6.85 0.84
N SER A 45 -4.40 -7.48 1.91
CA SER A 45 -5.83 -7.52 2.24
C SER A 45 -6.12 -7.47 3.74
N GLY A 46 -5.30 -8.11 4.58
CA GLY A 46 -5.59 -8.23 6.01
C GLY A 46 -5.77 -6.91 6.78
N LEU A 47 -4.98 -5.88 6.44
CA LEU A 47 -5.12 -4.54 7.02
C LEU A 47 -6.26 -3.73 6.39
N ILE A 48 -6.49 -3.88 5.09
CA ILE A 48 -7.58 -3.21 4.36
C ILE A 48 -8.93 -3.66 4.91
N ASP A 49 -9.07 -4.97 5.12
CA ASP A 49 -10.28 -5.60 5.66
C ASP A 49 -10.51 -5.29 7.14
N TYR A 50 -9.53 -4.71 7.84
CA TYR A 50 -9.59 -4.45 9.28
C TYR A 50 -10.81 -3.60 9.67
N LEU A 51 -11.11 -2.56 8.88
CA LEU A 51 -12.25 -1.67 9.11
C LEU A 51 -13.57 -2.24 8.58
N GLY A 52 -13.53 -3.31 7.76
CA GLY A 52 -14.73 -3.90 7.17
C GLY A 52 -15.48 -2.97 6.21
N LEU A 53 -14.79 -1.97 5.64
CA LEU A 53 -15.39 -1.02 4.70
C LEU A 53 -15.55 -1.65 3.32
N THR A 54 -16.65 -1.32 2.65
CA THR A 54 -16.76 -1.53 1.21
C THR A 54 -15.78 -0.63 0.46
N TYR A 55 -15.44 -0.98 -0.79
CA TYR A 55 -14.56 -0.14 -1.62
C TYR A 55 -15.11 1.28 -1.82
N THR A 56 -16.44 1.43 -1.89
CA THR A 56 -17.08 2.75 -1.99
C THR A 56 -16.88 3.57 -0.72
N GLU A 57 -17.09 2.98 0.45
CA GLU A 57 -16.89 3.66 1.74
C GLU A 57 -15.41 4.02 1.95
N MET A 58 -14.50 3.11 1.60
CA MET A 58 -13.06 3.39 1.66
C MET A 58 -12.67 4.52 0.71
N GLY A 59 -13.19 4.52 -0.52
CA GLY A 59 -12.99 5.61 -1.47
C GLY A 59 -13.49 6.95 -0.92
N GLN A 60 -14.69 6.98 -0.32
CA GLN A 60 -15.23 8.17 0.32
C GLN A 60 -14.41 8.62 1.53
N GLN A 61 -13.88 7.70 2.32
CA GLN A 61 -13.05 8.00 3.48
C GLN A 61 -11.68 8.56 3.07
N TYR A 62 -11.10 8.07 1.98
CA TYR A 62 -9.75 8.43 1.54
C TYR A 62 -9.72 9.49 0.43
N GLN A 63 -10.87 9.98 -0.05
CA GLN A 63 -10.93 10.97 -1.13
C GLN A 63 -10.23 12.30 -0.81
N SER A 64 -10.20 12.71 0.46
CA SER A 64 -9.71 14.03 0.85
C SER A 64 -8.19 14.03 1.05
N VAL A 65 -7.50 14.80 0.20
CA VAL A 65 -6.05 15.06 0.26
C VAL A 65 -5.85 16.57 0.15
N PRO A 66 -4.99 17.18 1.00
CA PRO A 66 -4.66 18.59 0.87
C PRO A 66 -4.13 18.93 -0.54
N THR A 67 -4.65 19.99 -1.15
CA THR A 67 -4.33 20.34 -2.55
C THR A 67 -2.83 20.46 -2.83
N ALA A 68 -2.05 20.98 -1.89
CA ALA A 68 -0.60 21.08 -2.02
C ALA A 68 0.05 19.70 -2.13
N LEU A 69 -0.36 18.75 -1.28
CA LEU A 69 0.17 17.39 -1.26
C LEU A 69 -0.25 16.61 -2.53
N ALA A 70 -1.50 16.76 -2.94
CA ALA A 70 -2.00 16.15 -4.18
C ALA A 70 -1.21 16.63 -5.41
N LYS A 71 -0.89 17.93 -5.49
CA LYS A 71 -0.04 18.48 -6.55
C LYS A 71 1.36 17.88 -6.54
N THR A 72 1.98 17.74 -5.36
CA THR A 72 3.30 17.11 -5.24
C THR A 72 3.28 15.67 -5.76
N TRP A 73 2.30 14.86 -5.35
CA TRP A 73 2.22 13.47 -5.82
C TRP A 73 1.87 13.35 -7.31
N GLN A 74 1.10 14.29 -7.84
CA GLN A 74 0.78 14.35 -9.27
C GLN A 74 2.01 14.68 -10.13
N GLN A 75 2.96 15.44 -9.60
CA GLN A 75 4.21 15.82 -10.30
C GLN A 75 5.26 14.71 -10.32
N ALA A 76 5.19 13.74 -9.41
CA ALA A 76 6.01 12.54 -9.42
C ALA A 76 5.58 11.63 -10.58
N GLN A 77 6.08 11.89 -11.79
CA GLN A 77 5.70 11.15 -12.99
C GLN A 77 6.55 9.89 -13.23
N ASP A 78 7.70 9.78 -12.57
CA ASP A 78 8.59 8.63 -12.75
C ASP A 78 8.11 7.43 -11.92
N PRO A 79 7.71 6.31 -12.56
CA PRO A 79 7.36 5.07 -11.87
C PRO A 79 8.45 4.55 -10.91
N ALA A 80 9.73 4.85 -11.16
CA ALA A 80 10.83 4.45 -10.30
C ALA A 80 10.75 5.11 -8.91
N GLU A 81 10.28 6.35 -8.82
CA GLU A 81 10.05 7.04 -7.56
C GLU A 81 8.97 6.32 -6.73
N TRP A 82 7.88 5.89 -7.38
CA TRP A 82 6.76 5.22 -6.71
C TRP A 82 7.19 3.87 -6.14
N LEU A 83 7.99 3.12 -6.91
CA LEU A 83 8.59 1.86 -6.49
C LEU A 83 9.57 2.07 -5.32
N PHE A 84 10.40 3.12 -5.37
CA PHE A 84 11.35 3.40 -4.29
C PHE A 84 10.65 3.76 -2.96
N GLU A 85 9.54 4.49 -3.02
CA GLU A 85 8.70 4.76 -1.85
C GLU A 85 8.11 3.47 -1.27
N SER A 86 7.56 2.58 -2.12
CA SER A 86 7.07 1.27 -1.69
C SER A 86 8.19 0.42 -1.08
N TYR A 87 9.38 0.43 -1.68
CA TYR A 87 10.54 -0.32 -1.20
C TYR A 87 11.02 0.18 0.16
N THR A 88 11.01 1.49 0.36
CA THR A 88 11.36 2.12 1.65
C THR A 88 10.37 1.69 2.73
N ALA A 89 9.07 1.73 2.42
CA ALA A 89 8.03 1.20 3.31
C ALA A 89 8.25 -0.29 3.60
N ALA A 90 8.43 -1.13 2.57
CA ALA A 90 8.66 -2.56 2.73
C ALA A 90 9.87 -2.86 3.63
N THR A 91 10.95 -2.09 3.51
CA THR A 91 12.15 -2.23 4.37
C THR A 91 11.82 -2.04 5.85
N GLN A 92 10.99 -1.05 6.18
CA GLN A 92 10.50 -0.86 7.55
C GLN A 92 9.66 -2.07 8.00
N LEU A 93 8.74 -2.53 7.15
CA LEU A 93 7.84 -3.66 7.47
C LEU A 93 8.61 -4.96 7.72
N TYR A 94 9.66 -5.21 6.94
CA TYR A 94 10.56 -6.35 7.17
C TYR A 94 11.26 -6.25 8.53
N ALA A 95 11.73 -5.08 8.92
CA ALA A 95 12.40 -4.87 10.20
C ALA A 95 11.44 -5.10 11.38
N GLU A 96 10.20 -4.64 11.26
CA GLU A 96 9.16 -4.84 12.27
C GLU A 96 8.74 -6.31 12.39
N ALA A 97 8.52 -6.99 11.24
CA ALA A 97 8.15 -8.40 11.22
C ALA A 97 9.24 -9.29 11.85
N ALA A 98 10.51 -8.95 11.65
CA ALA A 98 11.63 -9.64 12.30
C ALA A 98 11.66 -9.46 13.82
N GLN A 99 11.19 -8.31 14.32
CA GLN A 99 11.13 -8.03 15.77
C GLN A 99 9.90 -8.66 16.42
N ASN A 100 8.76 -8.65 15.74
CA ASN A 100 7.51 -9.19 16.26
C ASN A 100 6.74 -9.95 15.17
N PRO A 101 6.86 -11.29 15.12
CA PRO A 101 6.11 -12.10 14.16
C PRO A 101 4.62 -12.28 14.54
N ASN A 102 4.19 -11.78 15.71
CA ASN A 102 2.80 -11.89 16.17
C ASN A 102 2.24 -10.51 16.56
N PRO A 103 2.11 -9.58 15.59
CA PRO A 103 1.57 -8.25 15.87
C PRO A 103 0.15 -8.32 16.46
N ASP A 104 -0.10 -7.47 17.47
CA ASP A 104 -1.42 -7.35 18.09
C ASP A 104 -2.28 -6.28 17.39
N TYR A 105 -3.44 -5.98 17.98
CA TYR A 105 -4.41 -5.02 17.44
C TYR A 105 -3.84 -3.61 17.21
N ARG A 106 -2.72 -3.24 17.84
CA ARG A 106 -2.05 -1.93 17.66
C ARG A 106 -1.32 -1.81 16.33
N TYR A 107 -1.09 -2.92 15.63
CA TYR A 107 -0.41 -2.91 14.35
C TYR A 107 -1.19 -2.15 13.27
N TYR A 108 -2.52 -2.31 13.21
CA TYR A 108 -3.36 -1.57 12.26
C TYR A 108 -3.26 -0.04 12.46
N PRO A 109 -3.56 0.53 13.65
CA PRO A 109 -3.51 1.99 13.82
C PRO A 109 -2.10 2.55 13.62
N ALA A 110 -1.03 1.79 13.91
CA ALA A 110 0.34 2.21 13.63
C ALA A 110 0.65 2.34 12.13
N HIS A 111 -0.11 1.65 11.26
CA HIS A 111 0.12 1.58 9.83
C HIS A 111 -1.02 2.16 8.98
N ALA A 112 -2.14 2.53 9.59
CA ALA A 112 -3.33 3.02 8.89
C ALA A 112 -3.03 4.26 8.04
N ASP A 113 -2.20 5.17 8.54
CA ASP A 113 -1.80 6.38 7.80
C ASP A 113 -0.91 6.04 6.60
N LEU A 114 0.03 5.11 6.74
CA LEU A 114 0.87 4.64 5.62
C LEU A 114 -0.01 3.96 4.55
N MET A 115 -0.89 3.05 4.95
CA MET A 115 -1.82 2.37 4.04
C MET A 115 -2.70 3.37 3.29
N LYS A 116 -3.32 4.30 4.02
CA LYS A 116 -4.12 5.38 3.44
C LYS A 116 -3.31 6.21 2.46
N GLN A 117 -2.09 6.61 2.82
CA GLN A 117 -1.22 7.40 1.95
C GLN A 117 -0.92 6.66 0.65
N ARG A 118 -0.57 5.37 0.69
CA ARG A 118 -0.28 4.58 -0.52
C ARG A 118 -1.49 4.47 -1.44
N ILE A 119 -2.69 4.26 -0.88
CA ILE A 119 -3.95 4.23 -1.65
C ILE A 119 -4.22 5.59 -2.31
N GLN A 120 -4.04 6.68 -1.57
CA GLN A 120 -4.22 8.05 -2.08
C GLN A 120 -3.22 8.38 -3.19
N GLN A 121 -1.94 8.04 -3.01
CA GLN A 121 -0.90 8.23 -4.01
C GLN A 121 -1.22 7.44 -5.29
N ALA A 122 -1.65 6.18 -5.17
CA ALA A 122 -2.04 5.36 -6.31
C ALA A 122 -3.17 6.00 -7.12
N GLY A 123 -4.24 6.47 -6.45
CA GLY A 123 -5.36 7.13 -7.12
C GLY A 123 -4.97 8.43 -7.83
N ILE A 124 -4.18 9.28 -7.17
CA ILE A 124 -3.74 10.58 -7.72
C ILE A 124 -2.80 10.39 -8.92
N ARG A 125 -1.82 9.48 -8.81
CA ARG A 125 -0.86 9.19 -9.89
C ARG A 125 -1.52 8.47 -11.05
N LEU A 126 -2.46 7.55 -10.80
CA LEU A 126 -3.26 6.94 -11.85
C LEU A 126 -4.07 7.99 -12.62
N ALA A 127 -4.72 8.92 -11.92
CA ALA A 127 -5.43 10.02 -12.56
C ALA A 127 -4.50 10.89 -13.40
N ALA A 128 -3.28 11.17 -12.92
CA ALA A 128 -2.27 11.91 -13.68
C ALA A 128 -1.88 11.20 -14.98
N VAL A 129 -1.57 9.90 -14.92
CA VAL A 129 -1.22 9.08 -16.08
C VAL A 129 -2.36 9.01 -17.08
N LEU A 130 -3.60 8.78 -16.62
CA LEU A 130 -4.77 8.74 -17.49
C LEU A 130 -5.03 10.10 -18.16
N ASN A 131 -4.95 11.18 -17.39
CA ASN A 131 -5.11 12.53 -17.94
C ASN A 131 -4.05 12.85 -18.99
N GLU A 132 -2.82 12.38 -18.82
CA GLU A 132 -1.75 12.58 -19.80
C GLU A 132 -1.94 11.73 -21.07
N ALA A 133 -2.36 10.46 -20.90
CA ALA A 133 -2.56 9.53 -22.01
C ALA A 133 -3.77 9.87 -22.90
N PHE A 134 -4.78 10.56 -22.38
CA PHE A 134 -6.03 10.89 -23.07
C PHE A 134 -6.23 12.41 -23.27
N LYS A 135 -5.14 13.18 -23.27
CA LYS A 135 -5.14 14.58 -23.72
C LYS A 135 -5.54 14.72 -25.19
#